data_AF-A0A964YTN2-F1
#
_entry.id   AF-A0A964YTN2-F1
#
_cell.length_a   1.000
_cell.length_b   1.000
_cell.length_c   1.000
_cell.angle_alpha   90.00
_cell.angle_beta   90.00
_cell.angle_gamma   90.00
#
_symmetry.space_group_name_H-M   'P 1'
#
loop_
_entity.id
_entity.type
_entity.pdbx_description
1 polymer ?
#
loop_
_entity_poly.entity_id
_entity_poly.type
_entity_poly.pdbx_seq_one_letter_code
_entity_poly.pdbx_strand_id
1 'polypeptide(L)'
;MDQVIPPTPTVPQNLFNICSGTNSLLLAASSPVVVNTFTYTLNMIDSWGDGWNGNTMSVFVNGNPVLSNVTFANGFNASLTFQVAAGNTITAQFNGGGAFINECTYNITNNNNNRTTL
;
A
#
# COMPACT_ATOMS: atom_id res chain seq x y z
N MET A 1 48.53 21.45 42.81
CA MET A 1 47.50 22.03 41.92
C MET A 1 47.49 21.17 40.67
N ASP A 2 46.67 20.12 40.68
CA ASP A 2 46.53 19.18 39.56
C ASP A 2 45.74 19.83 38.42
N GLN A 3 46.35 19.97 37.26
CA GLN A 3 45.68 20.37 36.03
C GLN A 3 45.67 19.18 35.08
N VAL A 4 44.60 18.39 35.15
CA VAL A 4 44.31 17.29 34.22
C VAL A 4 43.94 17.90 32.86
N ILE A 5 44.74 17.64 31.84
CA ILE A 5 44.42 17.92 30.43
C ILE A 5 43.45 16.82 29.97
N PRO A 6 42.26 17.13 29.41
CA PRO A 6 41.35 16.11 28.91
C PRO A 6 41.91 15.46 27.63
N PRO A 7 41.62 14.17 27.37
CA PRO A 7 42.08 13.50 26.15
C PRO A 7 41.45 14.10 24.89
N THR A 8 42.24 14.15 23.82
CA THR A 8 41.83 14.62 22.49
C THR A 8 40.61 13.84 21.97
N PRO A 9 39.59 14.50 21.40
CA PRO A 9 38.45 13.82 20.82
C PRO A 9 38.90 12.94 19.64
N THR A 10 38.79 11.63 19.82
CA THR A 10 38.96 10.69 18.71
C THR A 10 37.60 10.55 18.05
N VAL A 11 37.43 11.19 16.89
CA VAL A 11 36.30 10.91 16.01
C VAL A 11 36.79 9.91 14.96
N PRO A 12 36.47 8.61 15.06
CA PRO A 12 36.69 7.71 13.95
C PRO A 12 35.53 7.90 12.97
N GLN A 13 35.75 8.69 11.92
CA GLN A 13 34.96 8.51 10.70
C GLN A 13 35.89 8.39 9.50
N ASN A 14 35.81 7.19 8.93
CA ASN A 14 36.67 6.59 7.94
C ASN A 14 37.03 7.53 6.79
N LEU A 15 38.34 7.69 6.66
CA LEU A 15 39.06 8.25 5.53
C LEU A 15 38.72 7.48 4.24
N PHE A 16 37.87 8.03 3.37
CA PHE A 16 37.70 7.49 2.03
C PHE A 16 38.80 8.02 1.10
N ASN A 17 39.99 7.42 1.20
CA ASN A 17 41.01 7.49 0.14
C ASN A 17 40.69 6.43 -0.92
N ILE A 18 40.07 6.83 -2.03
CA ILE A 18 39.98 5.97 -3.21
C ILE A 18 40.97 6.49 -4.27
N CYS A 19 42.10 5.81 -4.40
CA CYS A 19 42.97 5.88 -5.57
C CYS A 19 42.76 4.61 -6.40
N SER A 20 42.37 4.79 -7.67
CA SER A 20 42.37 3.83 -8.78
C SER A 20 41.70 2.45 -8.60
N GLY A 21 40.67 2.19 -9.41
CA GLY A 21 40.08 0.87 -9.63
C GLY A 21 38.60 0.84 -9.30
N THR A 22 37.80 0.29 -10.21
CA THR A 22 36.34 0.14 -10.11
C THR A 22 35.91 -0.32 -8.72
N ASN A 23 35.28 0.58 -7.95
CA ASN A 23 34.69 0.27 -6.66
C ASN A 23 33.18 0.14 -6.85
N SER A 24 32.72 -1.08 -7.06
CA SER A 24 31.30 -1.41 -6.92
C SER A 24 30.96 -1.36 -5.44
N LEU A 25 30.45 -0.22 -4.98
CA LEU A 25 29.72 -0.15 -3.72
C LEU A 25 28.45 -0.98 -3.89
N LEU A 26 28.45 -2.21 -3.35
CA LEU A 26 27.21 -2.83 -2.93
C LEU A 26 26.65 -1.92 -1.83
N LEU A 27 25.80 -0.97 -2.24
CA LEU A 27 24.82 -0.37 -1.35
C LEU A 27 23.92 -1.53 -0.92
N ALA A 28 24.35 -2.28 0.10
CA ALA A 28 23.41 -2.96 0.96
C ALA A 28 22.65 -1.83 1.66
N ALA A 29 21.62 -1.30 0.99
CA ALA A 29 20.59 -0.51 1.62
C ALA A 29 19.86 -1.45 2.59
N SER A 30 20.48 -1.72 3.74
CA SER A 30 19.83 -2.26 4.92
C SER A 30 19.28 -1.12 5.76
N SER A 31 18.81 -0.05 5.11
CA SER A 31 17.72 0.72 5.69
C SER A 31 16.50 -0.20 5.62
N PRO A 32 15.65 -0.31 6.66
CA PRO A 32 14.30 -0.74 6.38
C PRO A 32 13.81 0.22 5.29
N VAL A 33 13.53 -0.29 4.09
CA VAL A 33 12.59 0.42 3.23
C VAL A 33 11.38 0.51 4.14
N VAL A 34 11.13 1.71 4.68
CA VAL A 34 9.88 1.97 5.36
C VAL A 34 8.88 1.88 4.23
N VAL A 35 8.40 0.67 3.98
CA VAL A 35 7.34 0.43 3.04
C VAL A 35 6.13 0.95 3.79
N ASN A 36 5.82 2.24 3.62
CA ASN A 36 4.63 2.82 4.19
C ASN A 36 3.43 2.03 3.66
N THR A 37 2.84 1.18 4.50
CA THR A 37 1.61 0.48 4.16
C THR A 37 0.44 1.38 4.47
N PHE A 38 -0.39 1.61 3.47
CA PHE A 38 -1.61 2.38 3.56
C PHE A 38 -2.80 1.42 3.59
N THR A 39 -3.76 1.72 4.45
CA THR A 39 -5.03 1.00 4.48
C THR A 39 -5.99 1.66 3.49
N TYR A 40 -6.51 0.84 2.58
CA TYR A 40 -7.58 1.22 1.66
C TYR A 40 -8.86 0.47 2.04
N THR A 41 -9.99 1.11 1.80
CA THR A 41 -11.33 0.60 2.02
C THR A 41 -12.05 0.55 0.70
N LEU A 42 -12.40 -0.65 0.26
CA LEU A 42 -13.36 -0.87 -0.81
C LEU A 42 -14.77 -0.77 -0.22
N ASN A 43 -15.53 0.22 -0.67
CA ASN A 43 -16.94 0.36 -0.37
C ASN A 43 -17.74 -0.12 -1.58
N MET A 44 -18.62 -1.08 -1.34
CA MET A 44 -19.54 -1.63 -2.32
C MET A 44 -20.93 -1.12 -1.93
N ILE A 45 -21.69 -0.66 -2.91
CA ILE A 45 -22.98 0.01 -2.74
C ILE A 45 -23.98 -0.67 -3.67
N ASP A 46 -25.19 -0.85 -3.16
CA ASP A 46 -26.36 -1.35 -3.87
C ASP A 46 -27.55 -0.46 -3.52
N SER A 47 -28.32 -0.08 -4.55
CA SER A 47 -29.45 0.83 -4.43
C SER A 47 -30.71 0.15 -3.86
N TRP A 48 -30.86 -1.16 -4.00
CA TRP A 48 -32.07 -1.89 -3.60
C TRP A 48 -31.91 -2.68 -2.30
N GLY A 49 -30.67 -2.99 -1.93
CA GLY A 49 -30.34 -3.55 -0.63
C GLY A 49 -30.50 -5.07 -0.55
N ASP A 50 -30.73 -5.72 -1.68
CA ASP A 50 -30.78 -7.18 -1.85
C ASP A 50 -29.41 -7.78 -2.19
N GLY A 51 -28.38 -6.94 -2.26
CA GLY A 51 -27.01 -7.36 -2.48
C GLY A 51 -26.62 -7.33 -3.94
N TRP A 52 -25.40 -7.74 -4.22
CA TRP A 52 -24.86 -7.67 -5.58
C TRP A 52 -25.32 -8.82 -6.49
N ASN A 53 -26.19 -9.73 -6.03
CA ASN A 53 -26.89 -10.70 -6.87
C ASN A 53 -26.01 -11.46 -7.89
N GLY A 54 -24.83 -11.91 -7.44
CA GLY A 54 -23.84 -12.62 -8.26
C GLY A 54 -22.83 -11.73 -8.98
N ASN A 55 -22.96 -10.40 -8.89
CA ASN A 55 -21.88 -9.48 -9.24
C ASN A 55 -20.77 -9.58 -8.19
N THR A 56 -19.54 -9.56 -8.67
CA THR A 56 -18.36 -9.68 -7.81
C THR A 56 -17.32 -8.65 -8.19
N MET A 57 -16.44 -8.33 -7.25
CA MET A 57 -15.32 -7.43 -7.46
C MET A 57 -14.03 -8.13 -7.06
N SER A 58 -12.97 -7.89 -7.81
CA SER A 58 -11.63 -8.32 -7.46
C SER A 58 -10.71 -7.10 -7.41
N VAL A 59 -9.85 -7.04 -6.41
CA VAL A 59 -8.85 -5.99 -6.25
C VAL A 59 -7.47 -6.62 -6.28
N PHE A 60 -6.60 -6.03 -7.08
CA PHE A 60 -5.23 -6.44 -7.30
C PHE A 60 -4.26 -5.35 -6.87
N VAL A 61 -3.15 -5.74 -6.26
CA VAL A 61 -2.03 -4.87 -5.91
C VAL A 61 -0.82 -5.35 -6.68
N ASN A 62 -0.33 -4.51 -7.59
CA ASN A 62 0.76 -4.85 -8.50
C ASN A 62 0.50 -6.18 -9.26
N GLY A 63 -0.74 -6.40 -9.68
CA GLY A 63 -1.19 -7.63 -10.35
C GLY A 63 -1.48 -8.83 -9.43
N ASN A 64 -1.18 -8.75 -8.13
CA ASN A 64 -1.47 -9.83 -7.18
C ASN A 64 -2.86 -9.64 -6.56
N PRO A 65 -3.74 -10.66 -6.53
CA PRO A 65 -5.07 -10.53 -5.96
C PRO A 65 -5.00 -10.36 -4.44
N VAL A 66 -5.51 -9.24 -3.93
CA VAL A 66 -5.67 -8.98 -2.49
C VAL A 66 -7.11 -9.21 -2.02
N LEU A 67 -8.07 -8.97 -2.90
CA LEU A 67 -9.48 -9.32 -2.73
C LEU A 67 -9.92 -10.03 -4.01
N SER A 68 -10.57 -11.17 -3.90
CA SER A 68 -10.97 -11.97 -5.06
C SER A 68 -12.44 -12.34 -4.99
N ASN A 69 -13.19 -12.00 -6.04
CA ASN A 69 -14.61 -12.27 -6.20
C ASN A 69 -15.45 -11.89 -4.98
N VAL A 70 -15.15 -10.73 -4.37
CA VAL A 70 -15.89 -10.25 -3.22
C VAL A 70 -17.28 -9.78 -3.63
N THR A 71 -18.26 -10.06 -2.79
CA THR A 71 -19.67 -9.72 -2.98
C THR A 71 -20.34 -9.68 -1.61
N PHE A 72 -21.59 -9.24 -1.55
CA PHE A 72 -22.40 -9.27 -0.34
C PHE A 72 -23.83 -9.69 -0.69
N ALA A 73 -24.43 -10.45 0.22
CA ALA A 73 -25.71 -11.13 -0.02
C ALA A 73 -26.94 -10.30 0.34
N ASN A 74 -26.78 -9.21 1.11
CA ASN A 74 -27.85 -8.36 1.58
C ASN A 74 -27.30 -7.05 2.18
N GLY A 75 -28.10 -5.99 2.17
CA GLY A 75 -27.77 -4.66 2.68
C GLY A 75 -27.51 -3.65 1.55
N PHE A 76 -27.54 -2.35 1.85
CA PHE A 76 -27.32 -1.30 0.85
C PHE A 76 -25.84 -1.00 0.59
N ASN A 77 -24.97 -1.46 1.50
CA ASN A 77 -23.54 -1.25 1.39
C ASN A 77 -22.76 -2.30 2.17
N ALA A 78 -21.56 -2.60 1.69
CA ALA A 78 -20.58 -3.43 2.37
C ALA A 78 -19.18 -2.85 2.18
N SER A 79 -18.35 -2.92 3.22
CA SER A 79 -16.99 -2.36 3.17
C SER A 79 -15.95 -3.42 3.52
N LEU A 80 -14.86 -3.47 2.75
CA LEU A 80 -13.74 -4.36 2.96
C LEU A 80 -12.45 -3.55 2.97
N THR A 81 -11.55 -3.86 3.90
CA THR A 81 -10.25 -3.17 4.00
C THR A 81 -9.11 -4.06 3.52
N PHE A 82 -8.11 -3.44 2.89
CA PHE A 82 -6.90 -4.09 2.43
C PHE A 82 -5.69 -3.17 2.59
N GLN A 83 -4.50 -3.76 2.76
CA GLN A 83 -3.25 -3.01 2.93
C GLN A 83 -2.49 -2.94 1.61
N VAL A 84 -1.95 -1.77 1.30
CA VAL A 84 -1.15 -1.54 0.10
C VAL A 84 0.11 -0.81 0.48
N ALA A 85 1.24 -1.40 0.12
CA ALA A 85 2.54 -0.77 0.29
C ALA A 85 2.73 0.40 -0.67
N ALA A 86 3.35 1.49 -0.22
CA ALA A 86 3.63 2.68 -1.01
C ALA A 86 4.32 2.35 -2.33
N GLY A 87 3.88 2.98 -3.42
CA GLY A 87 4.43 2.75 -4.75
C GLY A 87 3.84 1.55 -5.50
N ASN A 88 2.93 0.77 -4.88
CA ASN A 88 2.19 -0.26 -5.61
C ASN A 88 0.95 0.29 -6.32
N THR A 89 0.67 -0.25 -7.50
CA THR A 89 -0.54 0.07 -8.27
C THR A 89 -1.72 -0.76 -7.78
N ILE A 90 -2.86 -0.10 -7.52
CA ILE A 90 -4.13 -0.76 -7.20
C ILE A 90 -4.95 -0.85 -8.48
N THR A 91 -5.44 -2.04 -8.81
CA THR A 91 -6.35 -2.26 -9.93
C THR A 91 -7.60 -2.94 -9.41
N ALA A 92 -8.76 -2.44 -9.82
CA ALA A 92 -10.03 -3.01 -9.45
C ALA A 92 -10.73 -3.55 -10.70
N GLN A 93 -11.27 -4.76 -10.59
CA GLN A 93 -11.97 -5.44 -11.66
C GLN A 93 -13.37 -5.79 -11.18
N PHE A 94 -14.36 -5.11 -11.74
CA PHE A 94 -15.76 -5.44 -11.53
C PHE A 94 -16.17 -6.54 -12.51
N ASN A 95 -16.62 -7.66 -11.99
CA ASN A 95 -17.14 -8.79 -12.74
C ASN A 95 -18.67 -8.75 -12.70
N GLY A 96 -19.26 -8.11 -13.70
CA GLY A 96 -20.71 -8.04 -13.93
C GLY A 96 -21.28 -9.35 -14.49
N GLY A 97 -21.02 -10.47 -13.82
CA GLY A 97 -21.56 -11.78 -14.21
C GLY A 97 -22.97 -12.05 -13.65
N GLY A 98 -23.47 -11.17 -12.78
CA GLY A 98 -24.76 -11.29 -12.11
C GLY A 98 -25.87 -10.47 -12.77
N ALA A 99 -27.01 -10.40 -12.09
CA ALA A 99 -28.13 -9.56 -12.52
C ALA A 99 -27.96 -8.10 -12.05
N PHE A 100 -28.74 -7.18 -12.61
CA PHE A 100 -28.92 -5.82 -12.09
C PHE A 100 -27.63 -4.98 -11.91
N ILE A 101 -26.64 -5.15 -12.79
CA ILE A 101 -25.36 -4.43 -12.77
C ILE A 101 -25.50 -2.91 -12.58
N ASN A 102 -26.57 -2.30 -13.09
CA ASN A 102 -26.82 -0.86 -13.02
C ASN A 102 -27.06 -0.32 -11.60
N GLU A 103 -27.34 -1.17 -10.61
CA GLU A 103 -27.52 -0.76 -9.22
C GLU A 103 -26.25 -0.92 -8.37
N CYS A 104 -25.26 -1.65 -8.90
CA CYS A 104 -24.01 -1.97 -8.23
C CYS A 104 -22.98 -0.86 -8.47
N THR A 105 -22.57 -0.16 -7.41
CA THR A 105 -21.52 0.86 -7.48
C THR A 105 -20.43 0.58 -6.46
N TYR A 106 -19.18 0.92 -6.76
CA TYR A 106 -18.07 0.75 -5.82
C TYR A 106 -17.20 2.01 -5.73
N ASN A 107 -16.52 2.16 -4.61
CA ASN A 107 -15.57 3.24 -4.38
C ASN A 107 -14.43 2.77 -3.48
N ILE A 108 -13.19 3.08 -3.84
CA ILE A 108 -12.00 2.74 -3.05
C ILE A 108 -11.47 4.03 -2.42
N THR A 109 -11.38 4.05 -1.09
CA THR A 109 -10.90 5.22 -0.33
C THR A 109 -9.72 4.86 0.56
N ASN A 110 -8.74 5.74 0.65
CA ASN A 110 -7.67 5.68 1.65
C ASN A 110 -8.22 6.09 3.03
N ASN A 111 -7.75 5.45 4.11
CA ASN A 111 -8.10 5.76 5.50
C ASN A 111 -7.81 7.23 5.95
N ASN A 112 -7.08 8.02 5.15
CA ASN A 112 -6.83 9.45 5.34
C ASN A 112 -7.85 10.36 4.63
N ASN A 113 -8.97 9.83 4.10
CA ASN A 113 -9.97 10.55 3.30
C ASN A 113 -9.42 11.27 2.05
N ASN A 114 -8.17 10.98 1.66
CA ASN A 114 -7.56 11.59 0.49
C ASN A 114 -7.97 10.79 -0.74
N ARG A 115 -8.93 11.34 -1.49
CA ARG A 115 -9.47 10.78 -2.73
C ARG A 115 -8.36 10.81 -3.78
N THR A 116 -7.71 9.67 -4.02
CA THR A 116 -6.79 9.55 -5.15
C THR A 116 -7.62 9.30 -6.40
N THR A 117 -8.04 10.36 -7.07
CA THR A 117 -8.56 10.31 -8.44
C THR A 117 -7.45 9.81 -9.35
N LEU A 118 -7.63 8.62 -9.93
CA LEU A 118 -6.90 8.16 -11.12
C LEU A 118 -7.56 8.72 -12.38
#